data_AF-A0A6N2VGX3-F1
#
_entry.id   AF-A0A6N2VGX3-F1
#
_cell.length_a   1.000
_cell.length_b   1.000
_cell.length_c   1.000
_cell.angle_alpha   90.00
_cell.angle_beta   90.00
_cell.angle_gamma   90.00
#
_symmetry.space_group_name_H-M   'P 1'
#
loop_
_entity.id
_entity.type
_entity.pdbx_description
1 polymer ?
#
loop_
_entity_poly.entity_id
_entity_poly.type
_entity_poly.pdbx_seq_one_letter_code
_entity_poly.pdbx_strand_id
1 'polypeptide(L)'
;MKLYISTGNSRMEKKWNGQEMEFSVFLERLSHTVRTSETMEQYRKLSKAKQDSIKDVGGFVLGKLKGGRRKKANVLFRSGLTLDMDYATEDIAEQIEMFFDFRCLIYSTHKHTPEKPRLRLIIPLSRTVSPDEYAAVARKVAEDIGMELFDDTTYEPSRLMYWPSTSADGEFFSVIFRERF
;
A
#
# COMPACT_ATOMS: atom_id res chain seq x y z
N MET A 1 11.62 -12.91 -8.45
CA MET A 1 12.18 -12.10 -7.35
C MET A 1 11.34 -12.39 -6.11
N LYS A 2 12.00 -12.63 -4.97
CA LYS A 2 11.33 -12.81 -3.68
C LYS A 2 11.36 -11.53 -2.87
N LEU A 3 10.27 -11.26 -2.16
CA LEU A 3 10.16 -10.18 -1.20
C LEU A 3 9.92 -10.77 0.19
N TYR A 4 10.48 -10.16 1.23
CA TYR A 4 10.05 -10.46 2.59
C TYR A 4 8.86 -9.57 2.96
N ILE A 5 7.82 -10.19 3.50
CA ILE A 5 6.58 -9.52 3.88
C ILE A 5 6.13 -9.98 5.26
N SER A 6 5.69 -9.04 6.09
CA SER A 6 5.06 -9.32 7.39
C SER A 6 3.57 -9.05 7.29
N THR A 7 2.72 -10.07 7.45
CA THR A 7 1.26 -9.96 7.28
C THR A 7 0.52 -10.10 8.60
N GLY A 8 -0.64 -9.45 8.71
CA GLY A 8 -1.54 -9.56 9.84
C GLY A 8 -3.00 -9.61 9.39
N ASN A 9 -3.86 -10.23 10.20
CA ASN A 9 -5.30 -10.36 9.90
C ASN A 9 -6.10 -9.10 10.25
N SER A 10 -5.49 -8.17 10.98
CA SER A 10 -6.06 -6.88 11.33
C SER A 10 -4.96 -5.84 11.56
N ARG A 11 -5.25 -4.55 11.41
CA ARG A 11 -4.39 -3.46 11.87
C ARG A 11 -4.04 -3.54 13.36
N MET A 12 -4.91 -4.19 14.15
CA MET A 12 -4.76 -4.39 15.60
C MET A 12 -3.91 -5.63 15.93
N GLU A 13 -3.43 -6.35 14.91
CA GLU A 13 -2.63 -7.56 15.08
C GLU A 13 -1.41 -7.29 15.96
N LYS A 14 -1.28 -8.12 17.00
CA LYS A 14 -0.19 -8.03 17.96
C LYS A 14 1.04 -8.76 17.44
N LYS A 15 0.88 -9.84 16.69
CA LYS A 15 1.95 -10.67 16.14
C LYS A 15 1.79 -10.81 14.64
N TRP A 16 2.67 -10.16 13.90
CA TRP A 16 2.73 -10.17 12.45
C TRP A 16 3.57 -11.35 11.97
N ASN A 17 3.08 -12.07 10.97
CA ASN A 17 3.70 -13.27 10.44
C ASN A 17 4.61 -12.89 9.27
N GLY A 18 5.93 -13.03 9.48
CA GLY A 18 6.94 -12.76 8.47
C GLY A 18 7.23 -13.98 7.60
N GLN A 19 7.27 -13.79 6.28
CA GLN A 19 7.59 -14.83 5.31
C GLN A 19 8.25 -14.25 4.06
N GLU A 20 8.95 -15.10 3.31
CA GLU A 20 9.27 -14.81 1.92
C GLU A 20 8.05 -15.07 1.04
N MET A 21 7.84 -14.22 0.05
CA MET A 21 6.76 -14.33 -0.92
C MET A 21 7.31 -14.04 -2.31
N GLU A 22 6.96 -14.87 -3.29
CA GLU A 22 7.25 -14.56 -4.68
C GLU A 22 6.53 -13.29 -5.10
N PHE A 23 7.23 -12.42 -5.82
CA PHE A 23 6.67 -11.14 -6.23
C PHE A 23 5.42 -11.31 -7.10
N SER A 24 5.37 -12.34 -7.95
CA SER A 24 4.18 -12.67 -8.74
C SER A 24 2.97 -13.03 -7.87
N VAL A 25 3.18 -13.79 -6.78
CA VAL A 25 2.12 -14.14 -5.82
C VAL A 25 1.63 -12.89 -5.08
N PHE A 26 2.55 -11.99 -4.73
CA PHE A 26 2.19 -10.72 -4.10
C PHE A 26 1.37 -9.82 -5.04
N LEU A 27 1.77 -9.73 -6.32
CA LEU A 27 1.02 -8.99 -7.35
C LEU A 27 -0.37 -9.56 -7.57
N GLU A 28 -0.48 -10.88 -7.75
CA GLU A 28 -1.75 -11.57 -7.92
C GLU A 28 -2.68 -11.28 -6.74
N ARG A 29 -2.16 -11.31 -5.51
CA ARG A 29 -2.97 -10.99 -4.34
C ARG A 29 -3.50 -9.55 -4.35
N LEU A 30 -2.74 -8.59 -4.87
CA LEU A 30 -3.13 -7.18 -4.89
C LEU A 30 -4.00 -6.81 -6.09
N SER A 31 -4.08 -7.65 -7.13
CA SER A 31 -5.02 -7.49 -8.24
C SER A 31 -6.45 -7.95 -7.92
N HIS A 32 -6.70 -8.42 -6.70
CA HIS A 32 -8.03 -8.81 -6.22
C HIS A 32 -8.43 -8.01 -4.98
N THR A 33 -9.71 -7.67 -4.87
CA THR A 33 -10.27 -6.98 -3.71
C THR A 33 -11.24 -7.86 -2.94
N VAL A 34 -11.25 -7.69 -1.62
CA VAL A 34 -12.35 -8.18 -0.78
C VAL A 34 -13.53 -7.21 -0.93
N ARG A 35 -14.71 -7.73 -1.26
CA ARG A 35 -15.95 -6.95 -1.30
C ARG A 35 -16.62 -6.96 0.07
N THR A 36 -16.86 -5.77 0.61
CA THR A 36 -17.62 -5.57 1.85
C THR A 36 -19.09 -5.33 1.53
N SER A 37 -19.97 -5.49 2.52
CA SER A 37 -21.42 -5.54 2.31
C SER A 37 -22.09 -4.18 2.16
N GLU A 38 -21.47 -3.12 2.70
CA GLU A 38 -22.00 -1.76 2.63
C GLU A 38 -21.75 -1.11 1.27
N THR A 39 -22.57 -0.13 0.92
CA THR A 39 -22.31 0.76 -0.22
C THR A 39 -21.28 1.83 0.12
N MET A 40 -20.65 2.44 -0.89
CA MET A 40 -19.73 3.57 -0.72
C MET A 40 -20.41 4.74 0.01
N GLU A 41 -21.68 5.00 -0.28
CA GLU A 41 -22.46 6.03 0.41
C GLU A 41 -22.65 5.70 1.89
N GLN A 42 -23.03 4.46 2.21
CA GLN A 42 -23.17 4.00 3.59
C GLN A 42 -21.83 4.10 4.33
N TYR A 43 -20.75 3.61 3.73
CA TYR A 43 -19.40 3.64 4.29
C TYR A 43 -18.99 5.06 4.69
N ARG A 44 -19.21 6.04 3.80
CA ARG A 44 -18.86 7.45 4.03
C ARG A 44 -19.61 8.09 5.21
N LYS A 45 -20.83 7.63 5.50
CA LYS A 45 -21.64 8.11 6.63
C LYS A 45 -21.23 7.51 7.98
N LEU A 46 -20.43 6.44 7.99
CA LEU A 46 -19.97 5.78 9.21
C LEU A 46 -18.89 6.59 9.93
N SER A 47 -18.75 6.36 11.24
CA SER A 47 -17.65 6.91 12.03
C SER A 47 -16.29 6.40 11.52
N LYS A 48 -15.22 7.17 11.74
CA LYS A 48 -13.85 6.76 11.38
C LYS A 48 -13.48 5.38 11.95
N ALA A 49 -13.86 5.10 13.19
CA ALA A 49 -13.60 3.82 13.83
C ALA A 49 -14.28 2.65 13.10
N LYS A 50 -15.53 2.84 12.66
CA LYS A 50 -16.27 1.81 11.91
C LYS A 50 -15.76 1.67 10.49
N GLN A 51 -15.45 2.77 9.80
CA GLN A 51 -14.78 2.78 8.50
C GLN A 51 -13.46 2.00 8.54
N ASP A 52 -12.66 2.24 9.56
CA ASP A 52 -11.40 1.55 9.77
C ASP A 52 -11.60 0.07 10.06
N SER A 53 -12.64 -0.32 10.80
CA SER A 53 -12.96 -1.72 11.07
C SER A 53 -13.44 -2.46 9.82
N ILE A 54 -14.18 -1.81 8.94
CA ILE A 54 -14.73 -2.41 7.72
C ILE A 54 -13.64 -2.63 6.67
N LYS A 55 -12.80 -1.62 6.44
CA LYS A 55 -11.72 -1.72 5.44
C LYS A 55 -10.61 -2.70 5.85
N ASP A 56 -10.53 -3.02 7.15
CA ASP A 56 -9.52 -3.89 7.75
C ASP A 56 -9.80 -5.36 7.46
N VAL A 57 -9.48 -5.77 6.24
CA VAL A 57 -9.46 -7.18 5.79
C VAL A 57 -8.06 -7.79 5.99
N GLY A 58 -7.32 -7.27 6.98
CA GLY A 58 -5.91 -7.51 7.18
C GLY A 58 -5.01 -6.60 6.35
N GLY A 59 -3.70 -6.80 6.50
CA GLY A 59 -2.72 -6.00 5.80
C GLY A 59 -1.31 -6.56 5.89
N PHE A 60 -0.36 -5.74 5.45
CA PHE A 60 1.04 -6.08 5.39
C PHE A 60 1.96 -4.91 5.70
N VAL A 61 3.16 -5.25 6.14
CA VAL A 61 4.36 -4.41 6.08
C VAL A 61 5.28 -5.09 5.08
N LEU A 62 5.66 -4.41 4.00
CA LEU A 62 6.54 -4.97 2.97
C LEU A 62 8.00 -4.96 3.44
N GLY A 63 8.29 -5.84 4.39
CA GLY A 63 9.56 -5.93 5.10
C GLY A 63 9.50 -6.88 6.30
N LYS A 64 10.57 -6.92 7.09
CA LYS A 64 10.70 -7.80 8.26
C LYS A 64 10.57 -7.05 9.56
N LEU A 65 9.81 -7.62 10.50
CA LEU A 65 9.61 -7.09 11.84
C LEU A 65 10.31 -7.97 12.90
N LYS A 66 11.15 -7.36 13.73
CA LYS A 66 11.78 -7.99 14.90
C LYS A 66 10.70 -8.52 15.84
N GLY A 67 10.73 -9.82 16.11
CA GLY A 67 9.76 -10.51 16.95
C GLY A 67 8.30 -10.44 16.45
N GLY A 68 8.08 -10.14 15.16
CA GLY A 68 6.74 -9.98 14.60
C GLY A 68 5.94 -8.82 15.21
N ARG A 69 6.60 -7.80 15.76
CA ARG A 69 5.94 -6.67 16.41
C ARG A 69 6.04 -5.41 15.54
N ARG A 70 4.91 -4.87 15.08
CA ARG A 70 4.87 -3.63 14.31
C ARG A 70 5.03 -2.41 15.21
N LYS A 71 6.28 -2.00 15.43
CA LYS A 71 6.70 -0.74 16.08
C LYS A 71 7.86 -0.17 15.26
N LYS A 72 8.05 1.15 15.28
CA LYS A 72 9.14 1.83 14.55
C LYS A 72 10.50 1.18 14.79
N ALA A 73 10.86 0.94 16.06
CA ALA A 73 12.13 0.31 16.47
C ALA A 73 12.27 -1.18 16.09
N ASN A 74 11.20 -1.83 15.63
CA ASN A 74 11.19 -3.24 15.31
C ASN A 74 11.20 -3.49 13.79
N VAL A 75 11.18 -2.47 12.95
CA VAL A 75 11.38 -2.66 11.52
C VAL A 75 12.85 -2.96 11.27
N LEU A 76 13.16 -4.18 10.81
CA LEU A 76 14.54 -4.56 10.50
C LEU A 76 14.96 -4.05 9.13
N PHE A 77 14.08 -4.20 8.15
CA PHE A 77 14.27 -3.71 6.80
C PHE A 77 12.95 -3.68 6.02
N ARG A 78 12.94 -2.98 4.90
CA ARG A 78 11.85 -2.93 3.91
C ARG A 78 12.30 -3.57 2.60
N SER A 79 11.42 -4.36 2.00
CA SER A 79 11.62 -5.02 0.70
C SER A 79 11.09 -4.18 -0.46
N GLY A 80 10.34 -3.11 -0.15
CA GLY A 80 9.73 -2.21 -1.13
C GLY A 80 9.15 -0.97 -0.48
N LEU A 81 8.98 0.08 -1.29
CA LEU A 81 8.21 1.26 -0.93
C LEU A 81 6.72 0.92 -0.95
N THR A 82 5.99 1.45 0.01
CA THR A 82 4.54 1.37 0.04
C THR A 82 4.02 2.75 0.43
N LEU A 83 3.40 3.44 -0.52
CA LEU A 83 3.01 4.84 -0.36
C LEU A 83 1.48 4.98 -0.45
N ASP A 84 0.85 5.58 0.55
CA ASP A 84 -0.57 5.97 0.55
C ASP A 84 -0.70 7.30 -0.21
N MET A 85 -1.37 7.27 -1.37
CA MET A 85 -1.62 8.43 -2.22
C MET A 85 -3.09 8.87 -2.04
N ASP A 86 -3.31 9.75 -1.07
CA ASP A 86 -4.65 10.16 -0.62
C ASP A 86 -5.25 11.28 -1.49
N TYR A 87 -4.43 11.96 -2.29
CA TYR A 87 -4.81 13.07 -3.17
C TYR A 87 -4.42 12.80 -4.63
N ALA A 88 -4.49 11.54 -5.05
CA ALA A 88 -4.20 11.12 -6.42
C ALA A 88 -5.08 11.87 -7.44
N THR A 89 -4.50 12.23 -8.59
CA THR A 89 -5.23 12.72 -9.77
C THR A 89 -5.74 11.55 -10.61
N GLU A 90 -6.68 11.81 -11.50
CA GLU A 90 -7.27 10.79 -12.40
C GLU A 90 -6.21 10.17 -13.33
N ASP A 91 -5.23 10.95 -13.77
CA ASP A 91 -4.17 10.57 -14.71
C ASP A 91 -2.86 10.11 -14.05
N ILE A 92 -2.77 10.05 -12.71
CA ILE A 92 -1.50 9.79 -12.02
C ILE A 92 -0.87 8.45 -12.38
N ALA A 93 -1.70 7.43 -12.66
CA ALA A 93 -1.20 6.11 -13.05
C ALA A 93 -0.53 6.16 -14.42
N GLU A 94 -1.10 6.90 -15.37
CA GLU A 94 -0.57 7.09 -16.72
C GLU A 94 0.71 7.93 -16.68
N GLN A 95 0.72 8.99 -15.87
CA GLN A 95 1.91 9.78 -15.62
C GLN A 95 3.04 8.94 -15.02
N ILE A 96 2.75 8.09 -14.03
CA ILE A 96 3.75 7.19 -13.44
C ILE A 96 4.32 6.25 -14.50
N GLU A 97 3.47 5.68 -15.36
CA GLU A 97 3.93 4.80 -16.45
C GLU A 97 4.76 5.54 -17.52
N MET A 98 4.42 6.81 -17.80
CA MET A 98 5.09 7.60 -18.82
C MET A 98 6.45 8.15 -18.37
N PHE A 99 6.56 8.60 -17.12
CA PHE A 99 7.72 9.36 -16.65
C PHE A 99 8.71 8.56 -15.81
N PHE A 100 8.36 7.34 -15.37
CA PHE A 100 9.21 6.54 -14.50
C PHE A 100 9.42 5.13 -15.02
N ASP A 101 10.67 4.68 -15.02
CA ASP A 101 11.06 3.36 -15.55
C ASP A 101 11.04 2.26 -14.50
N PHE A 102 10.69 2.57 -13.24
CA PHE A 102 10.66 1.55 -12.19
C PHE A 102 9.44 0.64 -12.32
N ARG A 103 9.63 -0.62 -11.94
CA ARG A 103 8.51 -1.55 -11.74
C ARG A 103 7.66 -1.09 -10.57
N CYS A 104 6.34 -1.00 -10.74
CA CYS A 104 5.44 -0.74 -9.64
C CYS A 104 4.05 -1.36 -9.82
N LEU A 105 3.28 -1.32 -8.75
CA LEU A 105 1.87 -1.66 -8.72
C LEU A 105 1.13 -0.51 -8.06
N ILE A 106 -0.03 -0.17 -8.62
CA ILE A 106 -0.97 0.77 -8.02
C ILE A 106 -2.27 0.04 -7.75
N TYR A 107 -2.83 0.18 -6.55
CA TYR A 107 -4.17 -0.34 -6.25
C TYR A 107 -4.98 0.63 -5.39
N SER A 108 -6.30 0.59 -5.51
CA SER A 108 -7.19 1.52 -4.83
C SER A 108 -7.31 1.24 -3.32
N THR A 109 -7.54 2.31 -2.57
CA THR A 109 -8.01 2.21 -1.19
C THR A 109 -9.52 2.04 -1.15
N HIS A 110 -10.05 1.63 0.01
CA HIS A 110 -11.49 1.49 0.24
C HIS A 110 -12.31 2.78 -0.01
N LYS A 111 -11.67 3.96 0.01
CA LYS A 111 -12.35 5.25 -0.19
C LYS A 111 -12.26 5.77 -1.63
N HIS A 112 -11.61 5.04 -2.53
CA HIS A 112 -11.46 5.42 -3.92
C HIS A 112 -12.81 5.58 -4.62
N THR A 113 -12.91 6.63 -5.43
CA THR A 113 -13.87 6.73 -6.55
C THR A 113 -13.14 7.31 -7.76
N PRO A 114 -13.68 7.16 -8.98
CA PRO A 114 -13.08 7.73 -10.18
C PRO A 114 -12.79 9.23 -10.07
N GLU A 115 -13.72 9.99 -9.49
CA GLU A 115 -13.62 11.45 -9.38
C GLU A 115 -12.74 11.91 -8.21
N LYS A 116 -12.44 11.01 -7.27
CA LYS A 116 -11.55 11.26 -6.12
C LYS A 116 -10.65 10.05 -5.89
N PRO A 117 -9.67 9.82 -6.78
CA PRO A 117 -8.80 8.67 -6.67
C PRO A 117 -8.05 8.68 -5.33
N ARG A 118 -8.08 7.53 -4.64
CA ARG A 118 -7.25 7.27 -3.47
C ARG A 118 -6.56 5.95 -3.66
N LEU A 119 -5.25 6.00 -3.85
CA LEU A 119 -4.46 4.89 -4.37
C LEU A 119 -3.33 4.53 -3.41
N ARG A 120 -2.71 3.38 -3.65
CA ARG A 120 -1.46 2.99 -3.02
C ARG A 120 -0.46 2.61 -4.09
N LEU A 121 0.70 3.23 -4.03
CA LEU A 121 1.83 2.95 -4.90
C LEU A 121 2.80 2.00 -4.20
N ILE A 122 3.08 0.86 -4.84
CA ILE A 122 3.98 -0.17 -4.35
C ILE A 122 5.15 -0.32 -5.31
N ILE A 123 6.37 -0.06 -4.83
CA ILE A 123 7.58 -0.16 -5.63
C ILE A 123 8.50 -1.19 -4.98
N PRO A 124 8.63 -2.42 -5.52
CA PRO A 124 9.62 -3.37 -5.03
C PRO A 124 11.03 -2.81 -5.22
N LEU A 125 11.91 -3.01 -4.23
CA LEU A 125 13.30 -2.55 -4.30
C LEU A 125 14.21 -3.71 -4.71
N SER A 126 15.28 -3.38 -5.45
CA SER A 126 16.30 -4.35 -5.90
C SER A 126 17.09 -4.97 -4.75
N ARG A 127 17.12 -4.30 -3.60
CA ARG A 127 17.64 -4.80 -2.33
C ARG A 127 16.76 -4.37 -1.18
N THR A 128 16.91 -5.05 -0.05
CA THR A 128 16.32 -4.55 1.19
C THR A 128 17.01 -3.25 1.63
N VAL A 129 16.23 -2.38 2.25
CA VAL A 129 16.71 -1.10 2.79
C VAL A 129 16.42 -1.02 4.28
N SER A 130 17.31 -0.36 5.01
CA SER A 130 17.12 -0.04 6.42
C SER A 130 15.91 0.91 6.62
N PRO A 131 15.38 1.04 7.86
CA PRO A 131 14.30 1.98 8.14
C PRO A 131 14.61 3.44 7.77
N ASP A 132 15.87 3.87 7.93
CA ASP A 132 16.27 5.24 7.62
C ASP A 132 16.40 5.46 6.10
N GLU A 133 17.00 4.49 5.39
CA GLU A 133 17.02 4.49 3.93
C GLU A 133 15.60 4.47 3.34
N TYR A 134 14.69 3.67 3.89
CA TYR A 134 13.28 3.65 3.45
C TYR A 134 12.68 5.05 3.51
N ALA A 135 12.86 5.76 4.62
CA ALA A 135 12.26 7.08 4.80
C ALA A 135 12.87 8.13 3.86
N ALA A 136 14.17 8.02 3.55
CA ALA A 136 14.84 8.91 2.59
C ALA A 136 14.39 8.63 1.15
N VAL A 137 14.45 7.36 0.72
CA VAL A 137 14.08 6.94 -0.64
C VAL A 137 12.58 7.20 -0.89
N ALA A 138 11.71 6.90 0.08
CA ALA A 138 10.27 7.14 -0.04
C ALA A 138 9.95 8.63 -0.25
N ARG A 139 10.62 9.54 0.47
CA ARG A 139 10.44 10.99 0.27
C ARG A 139 11.00 11.45 -1.06
N LYS A 140 12.14 10.91 -1.49
CA LYS A 140 12.72 11.28 -2.78
C LYS A 140 11.81 10.89 -3.94
N VAL A 141 11.28 9.66 -3.92
CA VAL A 141 10.31 9.20 -4.91
C VAL A 141 9.02 10.01 -4.87
N ALA A 142 8.53 10.35 -3.67
CA ALA A 142 7.35 11.20 -3.55
C ALA A 142 7.59 12.63 -4.07
N GLU A 143 8.76 13.22 -3.81
CA GLU A 143 9.15 14.51 -4.39
C GLU A 143 9.16 14.47 -5.92
N ASP A 144 9.73 13.42 -6.52
CA ASP A 144 9.81 13.30 -7.98
C ASP A 144 8.42 13.11 -8.62
N ILE A 145 7.47 12.45 -7.93
CA ILE A 145 6.09 12.23 -8.41
C ILE A 145 5.17 13.43 -8.13
N GLY A 146 5.34 14.11 -6.99
CA GLY A 146 4.40 15.09 -6.44
C GLY A 146 4.13 14.80 -4.97
N MET A 147 4.91 15.41 -4.07
CA MET A 147 4.93 15.03 -2.65
C MET A 147 3.59 15.27 -1.95
N GLU A 148 2.86 16.30 -2.39
CA GLU A 148 1.53 16.69 -1.93
C GLU A 148 0.43 15.67 -2.26
N LEU A 149 0.68 14.72 -3.17
CA LEU A 149 -0.27 13.67 -3.50
C LEU A 149 -0.36 12.59 -2.40
N PHE A 150 0.65 12.52 -1.53
CA PHE A 150 0.84 11.46 -0.55
C PHE A 150 0.45 11.87 0.87
N ASP A 151 -0.04 10.92 1.65
CA ASP A 151 -0.27 11.12 3.08
C ASP A 151 1.06 11.35 3.83
N ASP A 152 1.13 12.39 4.66
CA ASP A 152 2.36 12.80 5.39
C ASP A 152 3.00 11.68 6.22
N THR A 153 2.20 10.71 6.66
CA THR A 153 2.67 9.62 7.53
C THR A 153 3.02 8.36 6.76
N THR A 154 2.94 8.37 5.43
CA THR A 154 3.27 7.22 4.59
C THR A 154 4.75 6.83 4.60
N TYR A 155 5.62 7.78 4.96
CA TYR A 155 7.08 7.59 5.03
C TYR A 155 7.55 6.85 6.29
N GLU A 156 6.63 6.51 7.20
CA GLU A 156 6.96 5.75 8.40
C GLU A 156 7.34 4.30 8.06
N PRO A 157 8.52 3.80 8.48
CA PRO A 157 8.94 2.43 8.16
C PRO A 157 7.99 1.35 8.66
N SER A 158 7.30 1.61 9.79
CA SER A 158 6.33 0.70 10.40
C SER A 158 4.90 0.86 9.87
N ARG A 159 4.70 1.69 8.84
CA ARG A 159 3.41 1.85 8.17
C ARG A 159 2.97 0.50 7.60
N LEU A 160 1.73 0.13 7.94
CA LEU A 160 1.06 -1.00 7.32
C LEU A 160 0.29 -0.52 6.10
N MET A 161 0.12 -1.39 5.11
CA MET A 161 -0.86 -1.23 4.06
C MET A 161 -1.96 -2.26 4.23
N TYR A 162 -3.20 -1.82 4.11
CA TYR A 162 -4.32 -2.75 4.06
C TYR A 162 -4.27 -3.54 2.76
N TRP A 163 -4.69 -4.80 2.81
CA TRP A 163 -5.05 -5.52 1.60
C TRP A 163 -6.23 -4.81 0.91
N PRO A 164 -6.40 -4.97 -0.41
CA PRO A 164 -7.47 -4.29 -1.11
C PRO A 164 -8.84 -4.72 -0.58
N SER A 165 -9.65 -3.73 -0.24
CA SER A 165 -11.06 -3.90 0.10
C SER A 165 -11.86 -2.80 -0.56
N THR A 166 -13.07 -3.13 -0.99
CA THR A 166 -13.94 -2.22 -1.74
C THR A 166 -15.39 -2.45 -1.30
N SER A 167 -16.15 -1.38 -1.09
CA SER A 167 -17.60 -1.46 -0.84
C SER A 167 -18.32 -2.23 -1.95
N ALA A 168 -19.54 -2.69 -1.66
CA ALA A 168 -20.33 -3.56 -2.54
C ALA A 168 -20.52 -2.99 -3.96
N ASP A 169 -20.70 -1.68 -4.05
CA ASP A 169 -20.92 -0.90 -5.28
C ASP A 169 -19.71 -0.03 -5.67
N GLY A 170 -18.60 -0.12 -4.93
CA GLY A 170 -17.41 0.68 -5.21
C GLY A 170 -16.64 0.21 -6.45
N GLU A 171 -15.85 1.09 -7.05
CA GLU A 171 -14.94 0.68 -8.12
C GLU A 171 -13.59 0.27 -7.55
N PHE A 172 -13.07 -0.86 -8.05
CA PHE A 172 -11.75 -1.35 -7.68
C PHE A 172 -10.79 -1.08 -8.84
N PHE A 173 -9.72 -0.35 -8.55
CA PHE A 173 -8.67 -0.04 -9.51
C PHE A 173 -7.39 -0.75 -9.10
N SER A 174 -6.76 -1.44 -10.04
CA SER A 174 -5.43 -2.03 -9.87
C SER A 174 -4.71 -2.12 -11.21
N VAL A 175 -3.44 -1.67 -11.25
CA VAL A 175 -2.59 -1.73 -12.45
C VAL A 175 -1.16 -2.08 -12.06
N ILE A 176 -0.51 -2.90 -12.90
CA ILE A 176 0.88 -3.34 -12.73
C ILE A 176 1.71 -2.76 -13.87
N PHE A 177 2.68 -1.93 -13.54
CA PHE A 177 3.67 -1.43 -14.48
C PHE A 177 4.95 -2.24 -14.40
N ARG A 178 5.42 -2.70 -15.56
CA ARG A 178 6.66 -3.45 -15.69
C ARG A 178 7.78 -2.48 -16.07
N GLU A 179 8.99 -2.81 -15.64
CA GLU A 179 10.21 -2.09 -15.98
C GLU A 179 10.33 -1.98 -17.51
N ARG A 180 10.58 -0.76 -18.01
CA ARG A 180 10.80 -0.51 -19.43
C ARG A 180 12.30 -0.69 -19.72
N PHE A 181 12.62 -1.85 -20.31
CA PHE A 181 13.92 -2.27 -20.86
C PHE A 181 15.08 -2.48 -19.89
#